data_AF-A0A933XTH8-F1
#
_entry.id   AF-A0A933XTH8-F1
#
_cell.length_a   1.000
_cell.length_b   1.000
_cell.length_c   1.000
_cell.angle_alpha   90.00
_cell.angle_beta   90.00
_cell.angle_gamma   90.00
#
_symmetry.space_group_name_H-M   'P 1'
#
loop_
_entity.id
_entity.type
_entity.pdbx_description
1 polymer ?
#
loop_
_entity_poly.entity_id
_entity_poly.type
_entity_poly.pdbx_seq_one_letter_code
_entity_poly.pdbx_strand_id
1 'polypeptide(L)'
;MAVETAVYEKEDQRERFYSAMSFWISVVLSAAFAVWYYTANPPDDSATRRLRMFFKKNIMEVTKFIALPPEEQKAFAQARKHPFYISYYDASVIEKDKIKALIHMSYDYTPYQYWFNIVFLWVICFTTLWFLGKMTEAVLVVQRNKPANNDKS
;
A
#
# COMPACT_ATOMS: atom_id res chain seq x y z
N MET A 1 -37.53 -38.07 -6.89
CA MET A 1 -36.93 -37.67 -8.18
C MET A 1 -37.19 -36.22 -8.58
N ALA A 2 -38.29 -35.83 -9.23
CA ALA A 2 -38.44 -34.45 -9.75
C ALA A 2 -38.44 -33.33 -8.70
N VAL A 3 -38.93 -33.62 -7.48
CA VAL A 3 -38.94 -32.66 -6.35
C VAL A 3 -37.55 -32.54 -5.71
N GLU A 4 -36.82 -33.65 -5.58
CA GLU A 4 -35.46 -33.64 -5.03
C GLU A 4 -34.48 -32.91 -5.95
N THR A 5 -34.60 -33.07 -7.28
CA THR A 5 -33.79 -32.35 -8.25
C THR A 5 -34.05 -30.84 -8.20
N ALA A 6 -35.32 -30.43 -8.08
CA ALA A 6 -35.69 -29.01 -7.99
C ALA A 6 -35.22 -28.34 -6.68
N VAL A 7 -35.17 -29.09 -5.57
CA VAL A 7 -34.63 -28.59 -4.29
C VAL A 7 -33.12 -28.43 -4.38
N TYR A 8 -32.41 -29.45 -4.92
CA TYR A 8 -30.97 -29.41 -5.09
C TYR A 8 -30.51 -28.25 -6.00
N GLU A 9 -31.20 -28.02 -7.12
CA GLU A 9 -30.90 -26.90 -8.02
C GLU A 9 -31.06 -25.53 -7.36
N LYS A 10 -32.11 -25.34 -6.54
CA LYS A 10 -32.32 -24.10 -5.80
C LYS A 10 -31.23 -23.85 -4.75
N GLU A 11 -30.77 -24.90 -4.07
CA GLU A 11 -29.69 -24.78 -3.08
C GLU A 11 -28.35 -24.45 -3.75
N ASP A 12 -27.99 -25.12 -4.85
CA ASP A 12 -26.77 -24.83 -5.62
C ASP A 12 -26.77 -23.39 -6.17
N GLN A 13 -27.90 -22.92 -6.71
CA GLN A 13 -28.00 -21.52 -7.14
C GLN A 13 -27.83 -20.53 -5.99
N ARG A 14 -28.36 -20.84 -4.82
CA ARG A 14 -28.24 -19.99 -3.63
C ARG A 14 -26.80 -19.94 -3.12
N GLU A 15 -26.10 -21.06 -3.09
CA GLU A 15 -24.69 -21.14 -2.68
C GLU A 15 -23.77 -20.39 -3.64
N ARG A 16 -24.01 -20.51 -4.95
CA ARG A 16 -23.28 -19.72 -5.96
C ARG A 16 -23.50 -18.23 -5.78
N PHE A 17 -24.74 -17.82 -5.48
CA PHE A 17 -25.07 -16.42 -5.23
C PHE A 17 -24.34 -15.88 -4.00
N TYR A 18 -24.36 -16.63 -2.87
CA TYR A 18 -23.64 -16.23 -1.67
C TYR A 18 -22.13 -16.14 -1.90
N SER A 19 -21.55 -17.13 -2.59
CA SER A 19 -20.12 -17.11 -2.91
C SER A 19 -19.74 -15.93 -3.82
N ALA A 20 -20.59 -15.58 -4.79
CA ALA A 20 -20.38 -14.42 -5.64
C ALA A 20 -20.50 -13.12 -4.82
N MET A 21 -21.48 -13.03 -3.94
CA MET A 21 -21.68 -11.86 -3.08
C MET A 21 -20.54 -11.68 -2.08
N SER A 22 -20.06 -12.76 -1.45
CA SER A 22 -18.89 -12.77 -0.57
C SER A 22 -17.66 -12.23 -1.31
N PHE A 23 -17.43 -12.69 -2.53
CA PHE A 23 -16.35 -12.21 -3.39
C PHE A 23 -16.48 -10.70 -3.67
N TRP A 24 -17.62 -10.25 -4.19
CA TRP A 24 -17.82 -8.85 -4.57
C TRP A 24 -17.78 -7.89 -3.39
N ILE A 25 -18.37 -8.25 -2.25
CA ILE A 25 -18.29 -7.45 -1.02
C ILE A 25 -16.83 -7.31 -0.57
N SER A 26 -16.07 -8.41 -0.63
CA SER A 26 -14.65 -8.40 -0.25
C SER A 26 -13.82 -7.50 -1.17
N VAL A 27 -14.09 -7.51 -2.49
CA VAL A 27 -13.44 -6.62 -3.46
C VAL A 27 -13.75 -5.15 -3.16
N VAL A 28 -15.02 -4.81 -2.91
CA VAL A 28 -15.44 -3.43 -2.66
C VAL A 28 -14.85 -2.92 -1.33
N LEU A 29 -14.93 -3.72 -0.27
CA LEU A 29 -14.40 -3.35 1.04
C LEU A 29 -12.87 -3.21 1.00
N SER A 30 -12.15 -4.13 0.36
CA SER A 30 -10.70 -4.03 0.25
C SER A 30 -10.27 -2.83 -0.59
N ALA A 31 -11.01 -2.51 -1.67
CA ALA A 31 -10.78 -1.31 -2.47
C ALA A 31 -11.02 -0.04 -1.64
N ALA A 32 -12.07 0.01 -0.82
CA ALA A 32 -12.32 1.13 0.08
C ALA A 32 -11.18 1.32 1.09
N PHE A 33 -10.64 0.23 1.65
CA PHE A 33 -9.45 0.27 2.51
C PHE A 33 -8.22 0.81 1.80
N ALA A 34 -7.97 0.38 0.55
CA ALA A 34 -6.84 0.88 -0.24
C ALA A 34 -7.00 2.38 -0.56
N VAL A 35 -8.21 2.84 -0.90
CA VAL A 35 -8.51 4.26 -1.12
C VAL A 35 -8.31 5.07 0.16
N TRP A 36 -8.78 4.58 1.30
CA TRP A 36 -8.56 5.23 2.59
C TRP A 36 -7.08 5.31 2.95
N TYR A 37 -6.31 4.25 2.71
CA TYR A 37 -4.86 4.27 2.92
C TYR A 37 -4.16 5.27 2.01
N TYR A 38 -4.56 5.35 0.75
CA TYR A 38 -4.05 6.32 -0.22
C TYR A 38 -4.32 7.77 0.20
N THR A 39 -5.52 8.08 0.70
CA THR A 39 -5.85 9.43 1.16
C THR A 39 -5.13 9.81 2.45
N ALA A 40 -4.91 8.85 3.36
CA ALA A 40 -4.16 9.08 4.60
C ALA A 40 -2.64 9.21 4.37
N ASN A 41 -2.10 8.55 3.34
CA ASN A 41 -0.67 8.52 3.03
C ASN A 41 -0.46 8.86 1.55
N PRO A 42 -0.61 10.11 1.13
CA PRO A 42 -0.47 10.47 -0.29
C PRO A 42 0.93 10.17 -0.82
N PRO A 43 1.07 9.84 -2.12
CA PRO A 43 2.37 9.65 -2.73
C PRO A 43 3.19 10.95 -2.73
N ASP A 44 4.52 10.82 -2.77
CA ASP A 44 5.41 11.97 -2.89
C ASP A 44 5.04 12.84 -4.11
N ASP A 45 5.13 14.16 -3.95
CA ASP A 45 4.96 15.08 -5.06
C ASP A 45 6.06 14.92 -6.12
N SER A 46 5.80 15.45 -7.32
CA SER A 46 6.71 15.29 -8.45
C SER A 46 8.09 15.94 -8.23
N ALA A 47 8.18 17.03 -7.46
CA ALA A 47 9.44 17.70 -7.18
C ALA A 47 10.26 16.92 -6.14
N THR A 48 9.63 16.47 -5.04
CA THR A 48 10.28 15.61 -4.06
C THR A 48 10.75 14.31 -4.70
N ARG A 49 9.93 13.66 -5.54
CA ARG A 49 10.32 12.44 -6.24
C ARG A 49 11.56 12.64 -7.13
N ARG A 50 11.63 13.75 -7.87
CA ARG A 50 12.82 14.10 -8.68
C ARG A 50 14.05 14.35 -7.81
N LEU A 51 13.87 15.03 -6.68
CA LEU A 51 14.94 15.33 -5.73
C LEU A 51 15.48 14.05 -5.07
N ARG A 52 14.61 13.14 -4.61
CA ARG A 52 15.00 11.83 -4.07
C ARG A 52 15.74 10.98 -5.10
N MET A 53 15.29 10.99 -6.36
CA MET A 53 15.99 10.32 -7.46
C MET A 53 17.37 10.92 -7.74
N PHE A 54 17.51 12.24 -7.64
CA PHE A 54 18.80 12.92 -7.75
C PHE A 54 19.74 12.50 -6.60
N PHE A 55 19.24 12.46 -5.36
CA PHE A 55 20.00 12.02 -4.20
C PHE A 55 20.45 10.58 -4.34
N LYS A 56 19.56 9.65 -4.70
CA LYS A 56 19.92 8.25 -4.92
C LYS A 56 21.06 8.09 -5.93
N LYS A 57 21.01 8.82 -7.05
CA LYS A 57 22.04 8.74 -8.10
C LYS A 57 23.37 9.37 -7.70
N ASN A 58 23.33 10.43 -6.90
CA ASN A 58 24.51 11.25 -6.58
C ASN A 58 24.86 11.23 -5.09
N ILE A 59 24.46 10.16 -4.37
CA ILE A 59 24.47 10.13 -2.91
C ILE A 59 25.85 10.44 -2.34
N MET A 60 26.90 9.86 -2.93
CA MET A 60 28.27 10.08 -2.50
C MET A 60 28.69 11.56 -2.63
N GLU A 61 28.31 12.24 -3.72
CA GLU A 61 28.64 13.66 -3.92
C GLU A 61 27.82 14.55 -2.99
N VAL A 62 26.53 14.28 -2.86
CA VAL A 62 25.61 15.05 -2.02
C VAL A 62 26.01 14.93 -0.54
N THR A 63 26.33 13.72 -0.06
CA THR A 63 26.78 13.52 1.32
C THR A 63 28.13 14.20 1.58
N LYS A 64 29.07 14.13 0.62
CA LYS A 64 30.34 14.88 0.71
C LYS A 64 30.11 16.37 0.83
N PHE A 65 29.27 16.94 -0.05
CA PHE A 65 28.92 18.35 -0.03
C PHE A 65 28.32 18.80 1.32
N ILE A 66 27.40 18.00 1.88
CA ILE A 66 26.74 18.33 3.15
C ILE A 66 27.69 18.27 4.34
N ALA A 67 28.72 17.43 4.26
CA ALA A 67 29.76 17.32 5.28
C ALA A 67 30.80 18.46 5.21
N LEU A 68 30.85 19.24 4.12
CA LEU A 68 31.80 20.34 3.98
C LEU A 68 31.48 21.51 4.94
N PRO A 69 32.50 22.28 5.36
CA PRO A 69 32.31 23.56 6.04
C PRO A 69 31.49 24.55 5.18
N PRO A 70 30.75 25.51 5.79
CA PRO A 70 29.91 26.46 5.04
C PRO A 70 30.65 27.25 3.94
N GLU A 71 31.91 27.64 4.18
CA GLU A 71 32.74 28.36 3.22
C GLU A 71 33.06 27.52 1.97
N GLU A 72 33.36 26.23 2.18
CA GLU A 72 33.66 25.29 1.12
C GLU A 72 32.39 24.85 0.36
N GLN A 73 31.24 24.81 1.03
CA GLN A 73 29.94 24.57 0.39
C GLN A 73 29.64 25.66 -0.66
N LYS A 74 29.96 26.92 -0.37
CA LYS A 74 29.77 28.02 -1.33
C LYS A 74 30.61 27.82 -2.59
N ALA A 75 31.89 27.52 -2.42
CA ALA A 75 32.80 27.25 -3.53
C ALA A 75 32.34 26.02 -4.34
N PHE A 76 31.90 24.95 -3.66
CA PHE A 76 31.38 23.74 -4.29
C PHE A 76 30.12 24.01 -5.12
N ALA A 77 29.16 24.76 -4.54
CA ALA A 77 27.93 25.14 -5.22
C ALA A 77 28.20 26.00 -6.46
N GLN A 78 29.12 26.95 -6.37
CA GLN A 78 29.53 27.79 -7.49
C GLN A 78 30.29 27.03 -8.58
N ALA A 79 31.10 26.02 -8.21
CA ALA A 79 31.83 25.18 -9.16
C ALA A 79 30.91 24.22 -9.93
N ARG A 80 29.93 23.60 -9.25
CA ARG A 80 29.00 22.65 -9.85
C ARG A 80 27.83 23.31 -10.58
N LYS A 81 27.42 24.52 -10.16
CA LYS A 81 26.29 25.28 -10.75
C LYS A 81 24.97 24.51 -10.86
N HIS A 82 24.78 23.46 -10.06
CA HIS A 82 23.54 22.69 -10.07
C HIS A 82 22.50 23.39 -9.16
N PRO A 83 21.22 23.50 -9.57
CA PRO A 83 20.19 24.20 -8.81
C PRO A 83 20.08 23.74 -7.35
N PHE A 84 20.21 22.42 -7.10
CA PHE A 84 20.19 21.87 -5.74
C PHE A 84 21.27 22.45 -4.83
N TYR A 85 22.53 22.49 -5.26
CA TYR A 85 23.64 22.94 -4.39
C TYR A 85 23.54 24.42 -4.06
N ILE A 86 23.10 25.23 -5.03
CA ILE A 86 22.85 26.67 -4.84
C ILE A 86 21.70 26.85 -3.86
N SER A 87 20.55 26.21 -4.11
CA SER A 87 19.38 26.32 -3.22
C SER A 87 19.64 25.79 -1.82
N TYR A 88 20.48 24.76 -1.67
CA TYR A 88 20.83 24.21 -0.37
C TYR A 88 21.74 25.17 0.41
N TYR A 89 22.69 25.84 -0.26
CA TYR A 89 23.54 26.83 0.40
C TYR A 89 22.71 28.00 0.95
N ASP A 90 21.79 28.52 0.14
CA ASP A 90 20.92 29.65 0.48
C ASP A 90 19.79 29.29 1.47
N ALA A 91 19.52 28.00 1.68
CA ALA A 91 18.46 27.52 2.55
C ALA A 91 18.71 27.84 4.04
N SER A 92 17.62 28.03 4.77
CA SER A 92 17.63 28.19 6.23
C SER A 92 18.10 26.91 6.94
N VAL A 93 18.50 27.03 8.21
CA VAL A 93 18.92 25.86 9.01
C VAL A 93 17.81 24.80 9.10
N ILE A 94 16.56 25.24 9.27
CA ILE A 94 15.38 24.36 9.34
C ILE A 94 15.19 23.59 8.02
N GLU A 95 15.34 24.27 6.88
CA GLU A 95 15.22 23.64 5.57
C GLU A 95 16.38 22.67 5.30
N LYS A 96 17.60 23.04 5.70
CA LYS A 96 18.78 22.17 5.61
C LYS A 96 18.56 20.87 6.38
N ASP A 97 17.98 20.93 7.58
CA ASP A 97 17.68 19.73 8.37
C ASP A 97 16.60 18.86 7.72
N LYS A 98 15.55 19.47 7.15
CA LYS A 98 14.56 18.72 6.35
C LYS A 98 15.19 18.04 5.15
N ILE A 99 16.08 18.73 4.44
CA ILE A 99 16.79 18.18 3.27
C ILE A 99 17.73 17.05 3.69
N LYS A 100 18.48 17.20 4.80
CA LYS A 100 19.32 16.12 5.35
C LYS A 100 18.51 14.87 5.68
N ALA A 101 17.37 15.03 6.35
CA ALA A 101 16.46 13.92 6.64
C ALA A 101 15.97 13.27 5.34
N LEU A 102 15.60 14.07 4.34
CA LEU A 102 15.17 13.59 3.03
C LEU A 102 16.27 12.80 2.32
N ILE A 103 17.52 13.24 2.38
CA ILE A 103 18.68 12.56 1.78
C ILE A 103 18.91 11.22 2.45
N HIS A 104 18.84 11.16 3.78
CA HIS A 104 18.99 9.92 4.53
C HIS A 104 17.90 8.90 4.14
N MET A 105 16.65 9.32 4.03
CA MET A 105 15.54 8.47 3.56
C MET A 105 15.63 8.10 2.07
N SER A 106 16.38 8.85 1.26
CA SER A 106 16.46 8.66 -0.18
C SER A 106 17.45 7.57 -0.62
N TYR A 107 18.27 7.06 0.30
CA TYR A 107 19.30 6.06 0.02
C TYR A 107 18.70 4.83 -0.69
N ASP A 108 17.62 4.29 -0.12
CA ASP A 108 16.91 3.10 -0.64
C ASP A 108 15.64 3.46 -1.41
N TYR A 109 15.50 4.71 -1.86
CA TYR A 109 14.25 5.16 -2.48
C TYR A 109 13.95 4.40 -3.77
N THR A 110 12.74 3.85 -3.86
CA THR A 110 12.26 3.16 -5.06
C THR A 110 10.87 3.69 -5.41
N PRO A 111 10.70 4.44 -6.51
CA PRO A 111 9.46 5.17 -6.77
C PRO A 111 8.23 4.28 -7.00
N TYR A 112 8.44 3.01 -7.37
CA TYR A 112 7.35 2.04 -7.53
C TYR A 112 6.96 1.33 -6.23
N GLN A 113 7.77 1.44 -5.17
CA GLN A 113 7.53 0.76 -3.89
C GLN A 113 6.23 1.21 -3.23
N TYR A 114 5.87 2.49 -3.34
CA TYR A 114 4.61 3.00 -2.82
C TYR A 114 3.40 2.31 -3.48
N TRP A 115 3.36 2.26 -4.81
CA TRP A 115 2.27 1.61 -5.55
C TRP A 115 2.25 0.11 -5.31
N PHE A 116 3.43 -0.52 -5.23
CA PHE A 116 3.57 -1.92 -4.86
C PHE A 116 2.95 -2.18 -3.48
N ASN A 117 3.25 -1.34 -2.48
CA ASN A 117 2.70 -1.47 -1.13
C ASN A 117 1.17 -1.33 -1.11
N ILE A 118 0.60 -0.38 -1.88
CA ILE A 118 -0.86 -0.22 -1.97
C ILE A 118 -1.52 -1.45 -2.58
N VAL A 119 -0.98 -1.96 -3.68
CA VAL A 119 -1.53 -3.16 -4.33
C VAL A 119 -1.42 -4.36 -3.40
N PHE A 120 -0.30 -4.54 -2.71
CA PHE A 120 -0.13 -5.62 -1.74
C PHE A 120 -1.08 -5.50 -0.56
N LEU A 121 -1.26 -4.29 -0.01
CA LEU A 121 -2.25 -4.04 1.04
C LEU A 121 -3.65 -4.41 0.57
N TRP A 122 -4.03 -3.98 -0.64
CA TRP A 122 -5.32 -4.34 -1.24
C TRP A 122 -5.49 -5.85 -1.37
N VAL A 123 -4.48 -6.58 -1.87
CA VAL A 123 -4.50 -8.04 -1.99
C VAL A 123 -4.64 -8.73 -0.62
N ILE A 124 -3.88 -8.29 0.39
CA ILE A 124 -3.93 -8.86 1.74
C ILE A 124 -5.31 -8.64 2.37
N CYS A 125 -5.83 -7.41 2.29
CA CYS A 125 -7.17 -7.10 2.80
C CYS A 125 -8.26 -7.89 2.06
N PHE A 126 -8.18 -7.93 0.73
CA PHE A 126 -9.12 -8.67 -0.12
C PHE A 126 -9.15 -10.16 0.25
N THR A 127 -7.99 -10.80 0.25
CA THR A 127 -7.87 -12.25 0.51
C THR A 127 -8.35 -12.60 1.92
N THR A 128 -8.05 -11.75 2.90
CA THR A 128 -8.48 -11.94 4.29
C THR A 128 -10.00 -11.83 4.43
N LEU A 129 -10.61 -10.77 3.89
CA LEU A 129 -12.07 -10.56 3.91
C LEU A 129 -12.81 -11.66 3.16
N TRP A 130 -12.30 -12.04 1.99
CA TRP A 130 -12.89 -13.09 1.17
C TRP A 130 -12.82 -14.45 1.88
N PHE A 131 -11.67 -14.78 2.45
CA PHE A 131 -11.50 -16.01 3.23
C PHE A 131 -12.46 -16.07 4.42
N LEU A 132 -12.61 -14.97 5.17
CA LEU A 132 -13.60 -14.87 6.25
C LEU A 132 -15.03 -15.14 5.74
N GLY A 133 -15.39 -14.58 4.59
CA GLY A 133 -16.69 -14.85 3.95
C GLY A 133 -16.89 -16.33 3.62
N LYS A 134 -15.89 -17.00 3.01
CA LYS A 134 -15.95 -18.44 2.73
C LYS A 134 -16.03 -19.28 4.00
N MET A 135 -15.37 -18.88 5.09
CA MET A 135 -15.47 -19.55 6.38
C MET A 135 -16.89 -19.44 6.96
N THR A 136 -17.51 -18.26 6.88
CA THR A 136 -18.91 -18.09 7.31
C THR A 136 -19.86 -18.97 6.49
N GLU A 137 -19.69 -19.03 5.16
CA GLU A 137 -20.46 -19.93 4.29
C GLU A 137 -20.30 -21.40 4.72
N ALA A 138 -19.07 -21.85 4.96
CA ALA A 138 -18.78 -23.23 5.38
C ALA A 138 -19.46 -23.57 6.71
N VAL A 139 -19.41 -22.67 7.70
CA VAL A 139 -20.09 -22.86 9.00
C VAL A 139 -21.61 -22.96 8.81
N LEU A 140 -22.21 -22.14 7.96
CA LEU A 140 -23.65 -22.17 7.67
C LEU A 140 -24.07 -23.49 7.02
N VAL A 141 -23.27 -24.01 6.08
CA VAL A 141 -23.51 -25.33 5.45
C VAL A 141 -23.43 -26.45 6.48
N VAL A 142 -22.42 -26.43 7.36
CA VAL A 142 -22.27 -27.43 8.44
C VAL A 142 -23.44 -27.38 9.42
N GLN A 143 -23.91 -26.19 9.80
CA GLN A 143 -25.08 -26.05 10.66
C GLN A 143 -26.37 -26.54 10.00
N ARG A 144 -26.57 -26.26 8.70
CA ARG A 144 -27.74 -26.75 7.95
C ARG A 144 -27.75 -28.27 7.85
N ASN A 145 -26.58 -28.90 7.72
CA ASN A 145 -26.44 -30.34 7.55
C ASN A 145 -26.35 -31.11 8.88
N LYS A 146 -26.40 -30.43 10.04
CA LYS A 146 -26.51 -31.12 11.34
C LYS A 146 -27.88 -31.81 11.41
N PRO A 147 -27.95 -33.15 11.52
CA PRO A 147 -29.23 -33.82 11.66
C PRO A 147 -29.87 -33.40 12.99
N ALA A 148 -31.19 -33.20 12.99
CA ALA A 148 -32.02 -32.98 14.18
C ALA A 148 -32.08 -34.26 15.04
N ASN A 149 -30.93 -34.73 15.53
CA ASN A 149 -30.80 -36.03 16.20
C ASN A 149 -30.35 -35.91 17.66
N ASN A 150 -30.72 -34.82 18.33
CA ASN A 150 -30.45 -34.61 19.75
C ASN A 150 -31.72 -34.55 20.62
N ASP A 151 -32.88 -34.98 20.11
CA ASP A 151 -34.14 -34.97 20.87
C ASP A 151 -34.65 -36.39 21.22
N LYS A 152 -33.75 -37.39 21.20
CA LYS A 152 -34.02 -38.74 21.69
C LYS A 152 -32.77 -39.31 22.36
N SER A 153 -32.50 -38.87 23.59
CA SER A 153 -31.74 -39.63 24.59
C SER A 153 -32.40 -39.48 25.94
#